data_AF-A0A2H0DXM0-F1
#
_entry.id   AF-A0A2H0DXM0-F1
#
_cell.length_a   1.000
_cell.length_b   1.000
_cell.length_c   1.000
_cell.angle_alpha   90.00
_cell.angle_beta   90.00
_cell.angle_gamma   90.00
#
_symmetry.space_group_name_H-M   'P 1'
#
loop_
_entity.id
_entity.type
_entity.pdbx_description
1 polymer ?
#
loop_
_entity_poly.entity_id
_entity_poly.type
_entity_poly.pdbx_seq_one_letter_code
_entity_poly.pdbx_strand_id
1 'polypeptide(L)'
;MNEENTNINEETTEGGATNNGAAIRTRAPRDEKGAGVGPIAGAIIVIIIIVLGGLYFIGKRAGEIDTTEGVSEEVAPEDAAVLELEKQDNSDELEAIESDLEATNLENLDEEIENIDTELNF
;
A
#
# COMPACT_ATOMS: atom_id res chain seq x y z
N MET A 1 -10.80 -69.48 -11.11
CA MET A 1 -11.32 -68.38 -10.27
C MET A 1 -12.52 -67.81 -11.00
N ASN A 2 -13.59 -67.64 -10.24
CA ASN A 2 -14.95 -67.27 -10.59
C ASN A 2 -15.03 -66.01 -11.49
N GLU A 3 -15.90 -66.02 -12.51
CA GLU A 3 -17.24 -65.38 -12.54
C GLU A 3 -17.16 -63.84 -12.66
N GLU A 4 -18.04 -63.14 -13.37
CA GLU A 4 -19.10 -63.48 -14.32
C GLU A 4 -19.44 -62.14 -15.00
N ASN A 5 -19.53 -62.09 -16.34
CA ASN A 5 -19.91 -60.86 -17.04
C ASN A 5 -21.13 -61.11 -17.91
N THR A 6 -22.30 -60.94 -17.30
CA THR A 6 -23.62 -61.14 -17.90
C THR A 6 -24.59 -60.13 -17.29
N ASN A 7 -24.82 -59.03 -18.01
CA ASN A 7 -26.21 -58.78 -18.38
C ASN A 7 -26.33 -58.02 -19.70
N ILE A 8 -26.95 -58.68 -20.66
CA ILE A 8 -27.41 -58.11 -21.91
C ILE A 8 -28.94 -58.18 -21.81
N ASN A 9 -29.62 -57.04 -21.87
CA ASN A 9 -31.07 -57.03 -22.08
C ASN A 9 -31.35 -56.26 -23.36
N GLU A 10 -31.59 -57.03 -24.42
CA GLU A 10 -32.35 -56.57 -25.58
C GLU A 10 -33.85 -56.57 -25.22
N GLU A 11 -34.59 -55.53 -25.61
CA GLU A 11 -36.00 -55.69 -25.95
C GLU A 11 -36.34 -54.79 -27.14
N THR A 12 -36.97 -55.37 -28.15
CA THR A 12 -37.34 -54.74 -29.43
C THR A 12 -38.87 -54.70 -29.59
N THR A 13 -39.34 -53.86 -30.54
CA THR A 13 -40.73 -53.65 -31.06
C THR A 13 -41.66 -52.86 -30.13
N GLU A 14 -42.62 -52.05 -30.62
CA GLU A 14 -43.06 -51.73 -32.00
C GLU A 14 -43.05 -50.22 -32.33
N GLY A 15 -43.15 -49.89 -33.63
CA GLY A 15 -44.26 -49.07 -34.10
C GLY A 15 -44.06 -47.55 -34.16
N GLY A 16 -43.92 -47.00 -35.38
CA GLY A 16 -43.75 -45.56 -35.58
C GLY A 16 -45.06 -44.76 -35.66
N ALA A 17 -45.02 -43.52 -35.15
CA ALA A 17 -45.87 -42.42 -35.59
C ALA A 17 -45.14 -41.09 -35.41
N THR A 18 -45.32 -40.15 -36.35
CA THR A 18 -44.64 -38.85 -36.38
C THR A 18 -45.45 -37.78 -35.65
N ASN A 19 -44.95 -37.26 -34.51
CA ASN A 19 -45.52 -36.04 -33.93
C ASN A 19 -44.47 -35.18 -33.22
N ASN A 20 -44.39 -33.94 -33.68
CA ASN A 20 -43.55 -32.87 -33.16
C ASN A 20 -43.66 -32.71 -31.64
N GLY A 21 -42.54 -32.95 -30.94
CA GLY A 21 -42.40 -32.75 -29.51
C GLY A 21 -41.00 -32.26 -29.20
N ALA A 22 -40.68 -31.03 -29.63
CA ALA A 22 -39.47 -30.35 -29.17
C ALA A 22 -39.57 -30.18 -27.65
N ALA A 23 -38.95 -31.09 -26.91
CA ALA A 23 -38.95 -31.08 -25.45
C ALA A 23 -38.27 -29.78 -25.00
N ILE A 24 -39.09 -28.78 -24.66
CA ILE A 24 -38.63 -27.54 -24.05
C ILE A 24 -38.00 -27.95 -22.72
N ARG A 25 -36.67 -28.02 -22.73
CA ARG A 25 -35.89 -28.07 -21.50
C ARG A 25 -36.07 -26.71 -20.84
N THR A 26 -37.12 -26.58 -20.04
CA THR A 26 -37.32 -25.46 -19.13
C THR A 26 -36.13 -25.45 -18.21
N ARG A 27 -35.13 -24.64 -18.58
CA ARG A 27 -34.01 -24.31 -17.71
C ARG A 27 -34.67 -23.61 -16.53
N ALA A 28 -34.52 -24.17 -15.33
CA ALA A 28 -34.93 -23.48 -14.12
C ALA A 28 -34.37 -22.04 -14.17
N PRO A 29 -35.13 -21.03 -13.71
CA PRO A 29 -34.59 -19.68 -13.63
C PRO A 29 -33.27 -19.76 -12.87
N ARG A 30 -32.19 -19.34 -13.53
CA ARG A 30 -30.90 -19.23 -12.86
C ARG A 30 -31.08 -18.05 -11.93
N ASP A 31 -31.32 -18.30 -10.64
CA ASP A 31 -31.53 -17.25 -9.66
C ASP A 31 -30.41 -16.22 -9.80
N GLU A 32 -30.79 -15.06 -10.34
CA GLU A 32 -29.92 -13.90 -10.42
C GLU A 32 -29.75 -13.45 -8.98
N LYS A 33 -28.70 -13.97 -8.32
CA LYS A 33 -28.25 -13.50 -7.01
C LYS A 33 -27.92 -12.02 -7.18
N GLY A 34 -28.94 -11.19 -6.91
CA GLY A 34 -28.88 -9.75 -7.13
C GLY A 34 -27.59 -9.21 -6.53
N ALA A 35 -26.85 -8.44 -7.34
CA ALA A 35 -25.53 -7.96 -6.98
C ALA A 35 -25.60 -7.33 -5.58
N GLY A 36 -24.96 -7.99 -4.62
CA GLY A 36 -25.25 -7.75 -3.21
C GLY A 36 -24.97 -6.30 -2.86
N VAL A 37 -25.95 -5.63 -2.24
CA VAL A 37 -25.77 -4.26 -1.73
C VAL A 37 -24.64 -4.21 -0.67
N GLY A 38 -24.37 -5.34 0.01
CA GLY A 38 -23.30 -5.48 1.01
C GLY A 38 -21.91 -5.04 0.53
N PRO A 39 -21.30 -5.70 -0.49
CA PRO A 39 -20.02 -5.27 -1.05
C PRO A 39 -19.96 -3.80 -1.48
N ILE A 40 -21.04 -3.28 -2.09
CA ILE A 40 -21.12 -1.88 -2.55
C ILE A 40 -21.15 -0.91 -1.35
N ALA A 41 -21.99 -1.19 -0.35
CA ALA A 41 -22.08 -0.41 0.88
C ALA A 41 -20.76 -0.46 1.68
N GLY A 42 -20.10 -1.62 1.74
CA GLY A 42 -18.79 -1.79 2.36
C GLY A 42 -17.71 -0.95 1.69
N ALA A 43 -17.65 -0.96 0.36
CA ALA A 43 -16.71 -0.13 -0.40
C ALA A 43 -16.92 1.38 -0.14
N ILE A 44 -18.18 1.84 -0.08
CA ILE A 44 -18.51 3.23 0.24
C ILE A 44 -17.99 3.63 1.63
N ILE A 45 -18.18 2.77 2.65
CA ILE A 45 -17.69 3.03 4.02
C ILE A 45 -16.16 3.14 4.05
N VAL A 46 -15.46 2.24 3.36
CA VAL A 46 -13.98 2.28 3.28
C VAL A 46 -13.50 3.57 2.60
N ILE A 47 -14.14 3.99 1.50
CA ILE A 47 -13.81 5.25 0.81
C ILE A 47 -14.02 6.46 1.74
N ILE A 48 -15.11 6.50 2.49
CA ILE A 48 -15.38 7.59 3.46
C ILE A 48 -14.29 7.64 4.54
N ILE A 49 -13.86 6.48 5.07
CA ILE A 49 -12.77 6.42 6.07
C ILE A 49 -11.44 6.91 5.48
N ILE A 50 -11.11 6.55 4.23
CA ILE A 50 -9.89 7.01 3.56
C ILE A 50 -9.93 8.52 3.32
N VAL A 51 -11.05 9.06 2.84
CA VAL A 51 -11.20 10.51 2.60
C VAL A 51 -11.12 11.29 3.92
N LEU A 52 -11.81 10.85 4.98
CA LEU A 52 -11.73 11.48 6.29
C LEU A 52 -10.33 11.37 6.91
N GLY A 53 -9.67 10.21 6.80
CA GLY A 53 -8.32 10.00 7.30
C GLY A 53 -7.27 10.84 6.57
N GLY A 54 -7.35 10.91 5.24
CA GLY A 54 -6.47 11.76 4.43
C GLY A 54 -6.67 13.25 4.71
N LEU A 55 -7.91 13.72 4.76
CA LEU A 55 -8.23 15.11 5.10
C LEU A 55 -7.87 15.45 6.55
N TYR A 56 -8.01 14.51 7.49
CA TYR A 56 -7.58 14.70 8.88
C TYR A 56 -6.05 14.83 8.99
N PHE A 57 -5.29 13.99 8.29
CA PHE A 57 -3.83 14.04 8.28
C PHE A 57 -3.32 15.36 7.68
N ILE A 58 -3.88 15.78 6.54
CA ILE A 58 -3.52 17.06 5.89
C ILE A 58 -3.98 18.26 6.73
N GLY A 59 -5.21 18.22 7.25
CA GLY A 59 -5.79 19.30 8.07
C GLY A 59 -5.09 19.50 9.41
N LYS A 60 -4.63 18.42 10.06
CA LYS A 60 -3.80 18.52 11.27
C LYS A 60 -2.49 19.26 10.98
N ARG A 61 -1.83 18.97 9.85
CA ARG A 61 -0.60 19.65 9.43
C ARG A 61 -0.84 21.12 9.02
N ALA A 62 -2.03 21.46 8.53
CA ALA A 62 -2.38 22.83 8.15
C ALA A 62 -2.77 23.72 9.35
N GLY A 63 -3.45 23.18 10.37
CA GLY A 63 -3.86 23.93 11.57
C GLY A 63 -2.71 24.39 12.46
N GLU A 64 -1.50 23.89 12.24
CA GLU A 64 -0.26 24.25 12.95
C GLU A 64 0.54 25.34 12.20
N ILE A 65 0.04 25.83 11.05
CA ILE A 65 0.71 26.82 10.19
C ILE A 65 0.09 28.24 10.33
N ASP A 66 -1.13 28.37 10.86
CA ASP A 66 -1.79 29.67 11.12
C ASP A 66 -1.39 30.28 12.48
N THR A 67 -0.09 30.29 12.79
CA THR A 67 0.47 31.17 13.83
C THR A 67 1.77 31.78 13.33
N THR A 68 1.62 32.87 12.56
CA THR A 68 2.68 33.85 12.39
C THR A 68 2.86 34.64 13.69
N GLU A 69 3.33 33.96 14.74
CA GLU A 69 4.32 34.61 15.60
C GLU A 69 5.51 34.89 14.68
N GLY A 70 5.92 36.15 14.62
CA GLY A 70 7.15 36.52 13.95
C GLY A 70 8.32 36.01 14.76
N VAL A 71 8.57 34.71 14.71
CA VAL A 71 9.92 34.18 14.90
C VAL A 71 10.72 34.79 13.76
N SER A 72 11.32 35.96 14.07
CA SER A 72 12.64 36.24 13.57
C SER A 72 13.46 35.05 14.06
N GLU A 73 13.51 34.03 13.21
CA GLU A 73 14.50 32.99 13.31
C GLU A 73 15.78 33.77 13.09
N GLU A 74 16.37 34.18 14.22
CA GLU A 74 17.80 34.32 14.32
C GLU A 74 18.30 32.93 13.95
N VAL A 75 18.47 32.75 12.64
CA VAL A 75 19.14 31.61 12.04
C VAL A 75 20.52 31.70 12.65
N ALA A 76 20.70 30.99 13.76
CA ALA A 76 22.00 30.65 14.28
C ALA A 76 22.75 30.14 13.04
N PRO A 77 23.86 30.80 12.66
CA PRO A 77 24.46 30.61 11.35
C PRO A 77 24.67 29.12 11.16
N GLU A 78 23.96 28.52 10.19
CA GLU A 78 23.98 27.07 9.97
C GLU A 78 25.43 26.64 9.91
N ASP A 79 25.82 25.75 10.83
CA ASP A 79 27.21 25.38 10.95
C ASP A 79 27.69 24.79 9.62
N ALA A 80 28.80 25.34 9.11
CA ALA A 80 29.37 24.90 7.86
C ALA A 80 29.72 23.39 7.91
N ALA A 81 30.08 22.88 9.09
CA ALA A 81 30.29 21.45 9.31
C ALA A 81 29.01 20.64 9.08
N VAL A 82 27.87 21.05 9.67
CA VAL A 82 26.56 20.40 9.48
C VAL A 82 26.15 20.42 8.01
N LEU A 83 26.28 21.58 7.35
CA LEU A 83 25.99 21.72 5.93
C LEU A 83 26.90 20.91 5.01
N GLU A 84 28.09 20.47 5.45
CA GLU A 84 28.93 19.53 4.70
C GLU A 84 28.56 18.08 4.97
N LEU A 85 28.23 17.72 6.22
CA LEU A 85 27.74 16.38 6.58
C LEU A 85 26.40 16.03 5.91
N GLU A 86 25.53 17.00 5.66
CA GLU A 86 24.27 16.79 4.92
C GLU A 86 24.44 16.50 3.41
N LYS A 87 25.66 16.66 2.85
CA LYS A 87 25.93 16.45 1.41
C LYS A 87 26.37 15.04 1.03
N GLN A 88 26.39 14.10 1.97
CA GLN A 88 26.76 12.70 1.72
C GLN A 88 25.88 12.05 0.63
N ASP A 89 26.46 11.15 -0.18
CA ASP A 89 25.71 10.43 -1.20
C ASP A 89 24.72 9.43 -0.56
N ASN A 90 23.78 8.92 -1.36
CA ASN A 90 22.79 7.92 -0.96
C ASN A 90 23.03 6.57 -1.68
N SER A 91 24.19 6.40 -2.31
CA SER A 91 24.58 5.22 -3.07
C SER A 91 25.13 4.11 -2.16
N ASP A 92 24.64 2.88 -2.38
CA ASP A 92 25.18 1.66 -1.75
C ASP A 92 26.46 1.14 -2.46
N GLU A 93 27.02 1.89 -3.42
CA GLU A 93 28.23 1.50 -4.14
C GLU A 93 29.50 1.79 -3.31
N LEU A 94 30.44 0.83 -3.28
CA LEU A 94 31.65 0.91 -2.44
C LEU A 94 32.50 2.16 -2.73
N GLU A 95 32.63 2.55 -4.00
CA GLU A 95 33.39 3.73 -4.43
C GLU A 95 32.75 5.05 -3.94
N ALA A 96 31.42 5.11 -3.83
CA ALA A 96 30.71 6.26 -3.27
C ALA A 96 30.93 6.34 -1.75
N ILE A 97 30.81 5.22 -1.03
CA ILE A 97 31.05 5.16 0.42
C ILE A 97 32.50 5.54 0.76
N GLU A 98 33.48 5.09 -0.03
CA GLU A 98 34.88 5.50 0.14
C GLU A 98 35.05 7.01 -0.09
N SER A 99 34.40 7.59 -1.10
CA SER A 99 34.40 9.03 -1.37
C SER A 99 33.73 9.86 -0.25
N ASP A 100 32.60 9.41 0.29
CA ASP A 100 31.89 10.10 1.37
C ASP A 100 32.70 10.09 2.67
N LEU A 101 33.40 9.00 2.95
CA LEU A 101 34.32 8.90 4.11
C LEU A 101 35.55 9.78 3.94
N GLU A 102 36.12 9.90 2.74
CA GLU A 102 37.21 10.86 2.46
C GLU A 102 36.74 12.32 2.51
N ALA A 103 35.48 12.61 2.18
CA ALA A 103 34.89 13.94 2.26
C ALA A 103 34.42 14.32 3.69
N THR A 104 34.33 13.36 4.61
CA THR A 104 33.88 13.62 5.99
C THR A 104 34.98 14.31 6.80
N ASN A 105 34.86 15.62 6.97
CA ASN A 105 35.78 16.43 7.76
C ASN A 105 35.50 16.29 9.26
N LEU A 106 36.53 15.96 10.05
CA LEU A 106 36.48 15.83 11.51
C LEU A 106 37.57 16.68 12.21
N GLU A 107 38.25 17.57 11.48
CA GLU A 107 39.47 18.26 11.96
C GLU A 107 39.21 19.26 13.09
N ASN A 108 37.97 19.77 13.23
CA ASN A 108 37.60 20.77 14.23
C ASN A 108 36.61 20.25 15.30
N LEU A 109 36.29 18.94 15.29
CA LEU A 109 35.26 18.36 16.18
C LEU A 109 35.58 18.57 17.68
N ASP A 110 36.86 18.58 18.06
CA ASP A 110 37.29 18.87 19.43
C ASP A 110 36.96 20.33 19.84
N GLU A 111 37.08 21.29 18.92
CA GLU A 111 36.76 22.72 19.14
C GLU A 111 35.24 22.96 19.16
N GLU A 112 34.49 22.28 18.30
CA GLU A 112 33.01 22.29 18.32
C GLU A 112 32.47 21.76 19.66
N ILE A 113 33.04 20.68 20.19
CA ILE A 113 32.63 20.11 21.49
C ILE A 113 32.97 21.06 22.66
N GLU A 114 34.15 21.71 22.66
CA GLU A 114 34.51 22.69 23.70
C GLU A 114 33.58 23.93 23.68
N ASN A 115 33.14 24.35 22.49
CA ASN A 115 32.16 25.43 22.34
C ASN A 115 30.78 25.04 22.90
N ILE A 116 30.30 23.81 22.63
CA ILE A 116 29.03 23.30 23.19
C ILE A 116 29.08 23.21 24.72
N ASP A 117 30.18 22.68 25.28
CA ASP A 117 30.38 22.62 26.74
C ASP A 117 30.42 24.02 27.37
N THR A 118 30.88 25.03 26.62
CA THR A 118 30.91 26.43 27.07
C THR A 118 29.52 27.09 27.00
N GLU A 119 28.71 26.80 25.98
CA GLU A 119 27.36 27.36 25.81
C GLU A 119 26.35 26.79 26.82
N LEU A 120 26.46 25.51 27.16
CA LEU A 120 25.49 24.82 28.03
C LEU A 120 25.73 25.00 29.54
N ASN A 121 26.81 25.69 29.93
CA ASN A 121 27.24 25.83 31.33
C ASN A 121 26.67 27.10 31.99
N PHE A 122 25.41 27.01 32.46
CA PHE A 122 24.64 28.08 33.12
C PHE A 122 25.02 28.36 34.60
#